data_AF-A0A538EHC9-F1
#
_entry.id   AF-A0A538EHC9-F1
#
_cell.length_a   1.000
_cell.length_b   1.000
_cell.length_c   1.000
_cell.angle_alpha   90.00
_cell.angle_beta   90.00
_cell.angle_gamma   90.00
#
_symmetry.space_group_name_H-M   'P 1'
#
loop_
_entity.id
_entity.type
_entity.pdbx_description
1 polymer ?
#
loop_
_entity_poly.entity_id
_entity_poly.type
_entity_poly.pdbx_seq_one_letter_code
_entity_poly.pdbx_strand_id
1 'polypeptide(L)' 'MLDLQEAAERSRRVGDEEMGDDIRWIRSYVVEEEGGTLGTICIYQGTSAEKVVEHASRAGLPADEALQGVDTVLVRADPT' A
#
# COMPACT_ATOMS: atom_id res chain seq x y z
N MET A 1 5.48 1.37 18.84
CA MET A 1 4.78 0.57 17.81
C MET A 1 3.84 1.55 17.15
N LEU A 2 4.15 2.00 15.94
CA LEU A 2 3.22 2.86 15.21
C LEU A 2 1.94 2.05 15.00
N ASP A 3 0.79 2.62 15.35
CA ASP A 3 -0.48 1.93 15.15
C ASP A 3 -0.69 1.74 13.64
N LEU A 4 -0.97 0.50 13.22
CA LEU A 4 -1.18 0.19 11.80
C LEU A 4 -2.35 1.02 11.23
N GLN A 5 -3.33 1.38 12.07
CA GLN A 5 -4.43 2.25 11.70
C GLN A 5 -3.96 3.69 11.46
N GLU A 6 -3.06 4.21 12.29
CA GLU A 6 -2.48 5.56 12.09
C GLU A 6 -1.60 5.62 10.83
N ALA A 7 -0.82 4.56 10.58
CA ALA A 7 -0.06 4.42 9.34
C ALA A 7 -0.99 4.37 8.11
N ALA A 8 -2.10 3.62 8.20
CA ALA A 8 -3.12 3.56 7.16
C ALA A 8 -3.76 4.93 6.91
N GLU A 9 -4.16 5.65 7.95
CA GLU A 9 -4.78 6.96 7.80
C GLU A 9 -3.86 7.98 7.12
N ARG A 10 -2.57 7.99 7.48
CA ARG A 10 -1.57 8.84 6.83
C ARG A 10 -1.40 8.46 5.35
N SER A 11 -1.28 7.18 5.06
CA SER A 11 -1.20 6.62 3.70
C SER A 11 -2.37 7.09 2.84
N ARG A 12 -3.58 6.91 3.36
CA ARG A 12 -4.82 7.27 2.66
C ARG A 12 -4.87 8.77 2.39
N ARG A 13 -4.55 9.61 3.39
CA ARG A 13 -4.56 11.06 3.23
C ARG A 13 -3.61 11.51 2.12
N VAL A 14 -2.37 11.04 2.10
CA VAL A 14 -1.40 11.40 1.06
C VAL A 14 -1.87 10.93 -0.32
N GLY A 15 -2.39 9.70 -0.41
CA GLY A 15 -2.92 9.16 -1.65
C GLY A 15 -4.12 9.95 -2.19
N ASP A 16 -5.09 10.25 -1.33
CA ASP A 16 -6.34 10.91 -1.72
C ASP A 16 -6.15 12.42 -1.97
N GLU A 17 -5.35 13.11 -1.15
CA GLU A 17 -5.25 14.58 -1.16
C GLU A 17 -4.09 15.13 -1.97
N GLU A 18 -2.96 14.41 -2.04
CA GLU A 18 -1.73 14.91 -2.67
C GLU A 18 -1.40 14.24 -4.01
N MET A 19 -1.87 13.00 -4.20
CA MET A 19 -1.48 12.16 -5.34
C MET A 19 -2.67 11.48 -6.02
N GLY A 20 -3.90 12.01 -5.86
CA GLY A 20 -5.12 11.34 -6.32
C GLY A 20 -5.22 11.08 -7.82
N ASP A 21 -4.49 11.84 -8.64
CA ASP A 21 -4.38 11.62 -10.09
C ASP A 21 -3.36 10.51 -10.45
N ASP A 22 -2.41 10.23 -9.56
CA ASP A 22 -1.27 9.33 -9.78
C ASP A 22 -1.46 7.97 -9.12
N ILE A 23 -2.15 7.91 -7.98
CA ILE A 23 -2.25 6.70 -7.16
C ILE A 23 -3.60 6.60 -6.45
N ARG A 24 -4.07 5.37 -6.26
CA ARG A 24 -5.19 5.03 -5.40
C ARG A 24 -4.87 3.77 -4.61
N TRP A 25 -4.96 3.87 -3.29
CA TRP A 25 -4.82 2.71 -2.43
C TRP A 25 -6.08 1.85 -2.48
N ILE A 26 -5.92 0.54 -2.75
CA ILE A 26 -7.01 -0.41 -2.87
C ILE A 26 -7.20 -1.18 -1.55
N ARG A 27 -6.13 -1.79 -1.03
CA ARG A 27 -6.14 -2.58 0.21
C ARG A 27 -4.73 -2.92 0.70
N SER A 28 -4.62 -3.42 1.92
CA SER A 28 -3.39 -4.01 2.45
C SER A 28 -3.64 -5.25 3.29
N TYR A 29 -2.66 -6.14 3.30
CA TYR A 29 -2.58 -7.30 4.17
C TYR A 29 -1.43 -7.09 5.15
N VAL A 30 -1.68 -7.35 6.42
CA VAL A 30 -0.60 -7.52 7.41
C VAL A 30 -0.08 -8.93 7.26
N VAL A 31 1.23 -9.07 7.17
CA VAL A 31 1.91 -10.35 7.05
C VAL A 31 2.91 -10.51 8.18
N GLU A 32 3.12 -11.75 8.61
CA GLU A 32 4.24 -12.09 9.47
C GLU A 32 5.45 -12.37 8.57
N GLU A 33 6.57 -11.71 8.86
CA GLU A 33 7.83 -11.86 8.16
C GLU A 33 8.78 -12.77 8.94
N GLU A 34 9.87 -13.19 8.29
CA GLU A 34 10.89 -13.99 8.94
C GLU A 34 11.44 -13.27 10.18
N GLY A 35 11.54 -14.00 11.30
CA GLY A 35 11.98 -13.44 12.57
C GLY A 35 10.87 -12.83 13.43
N GLY A 36 9.60 -12.98 13.03
CA GLY A 36 8.45 -12.58 13.85
C GLY A 36 8.17 -11.07 13.81
N THR A 37 8.71 -10.37 12.81
CA THR A 37 8.33 -8.98 12.52
C THR A 37 7.03 -8.94 11.73
N LEU A 38 6.36 -7.79 11.76
CA LEU A 38 5.17 -7.54 10.96
C LEU A 38 5.53 -6.71 9.74
N GLY A 39 5.16 -7.21 8.57
CA GLY A 39 5.24 -6.52 7.30
C GLY A 39 3.85 -6.16 6.76
N THR A 40 3.83 -5.49 5.61
CA THR A 40 2.58 -5.24 4.89
C THR A 40 2.73 -5.46 3.40
N ILE A 41 1.71 -6.06 2.79
CA ILE A 41 1.56 -6.12 1.33
C ILE A 41 0.43 -5.18 0.97
N CYS A 42 0.75 -4.11 0.24
CA CYS A 42 -0.21 -3.09 -0.16
C CYS A 42 -0.51 -3.20 -1.66
N ILE A 43 -1.78 -3.07 -2.03
CA ILE A 43 -2.22 -3.07 -3.43
C ILE A 43 -2.66 -1.66 -3.79
N TYR A 44 -2.02 -1.09 -4.81
CA TYR A 44 -2.32 0.23 -5.34
C TYR A 44 -2.69 0.13 -6.82
N GLN A 45 -3.62 0.97 -7.25
CA GLN A 45 -3.68 1.43 -8.63
C GLN A 45 -2.74 2.63 -8.73
N GLY A 46 -1.87 2.67 -9.74
CA GLY A 46 -0.98 3.80 -9.94
C GLY A 46 -0.60 3.98 -11.42
N THR A 47 -0.11 5.16 -11.76
CA THR A 47 0.40 5.47 -13.11
C THR A 47 1.77 4.85 -13.37
N SER A 48 2.56 4.57 -12.33
CA SER A 48 3.79 3.78 -12.39
C SER A 48 4.19 3.21 -11.02
N ALA A 49 5.16 2.28 -10.98
CA ALA A 49 5.69 1.75 -9.72
C ALA A 49 6.44 2.83 -8.91
N GLU A 50 7.13 3.76 -9.57
CA GLU A 50 7.82 4.88 -8.95
C GLU A 50 6.85 5.79 -8.20
N LYS A 51 5.61 5.97 -8.70
CA LYS A 51 4.56 6.73 -8.01
C LYS A 51 4.10 6.07 -6.72
N VAL A 52 4.12 4.74 -6.65
CA VAL A 52 3.85 3.99 -5.42
C VAL A 52 4.96 4.23 -4.39
N VAL A 53 6.22 4.20 -4.82
CA VAL A 53 7.37 4.48 -3.95
C VAL A 53 7.37 5.94 -3.48
N GLU A 54 7.07 6.88 -4.37
CA GLU A 54 6.92 8.31 -4.04
C GLU A 54 5.83 8.53 -2.99
N HIS A 55 4.66 7.91 -3.17
CA HIS A 55 3.56 7.95 -2.20
C HIS A 55 3.98 7.41 -0.83
N ALA A 56 4.62 6.24 -0.78
CA ALA A 56 5.09 5.65 0.46
C ALA A 56 6.10 6.55 1.19
N SER A 57 7.04 7.15 0.44
CA SER A 57 8.00 8.11 0.99
C SER A 57 7.31 9.34 1.59
N ARG A 58 6.29 9.89 0.93
CA ARG A 58 5.52 11.04 1.44
C ARG A 58 4.68 10.68 2.66
N ALA A 59 4.11 9.48 2.68
CA ALA A 59 3.34 8.95 3.81
C ALA A 59 4.20 8.52 5.00
N GLY A 60 5.53 8.49 4.85
CA GLY A 60 6.46 8.02 5.87
C GLY A 60 6.30 6.52 6.16
N LEU A 61 6.04 5.74 5.12
CA LEU A 61 5.90 4.29 5.15
C LEU A 61 7.14 3.63 4.53
N PRO A 62 7.61 2.51 5.10
CA PRO A 62 8.60 1.69 4.42
C PRO A 62 7.96 1.03 3.19
N ALA A 63 8.58 1.23 2.03
CA ALA A 63 8.25 0.54 0.79
C ALA A 63 9.55 0.09 0.13
N ASP A 64 10.00 -1.10 0.51
CA ASP A 64 11.29 -1.65 0.08
C ASP A 64 11.21 -2.20 -1.36
N GLU A 65 10.02 -2.55 -1.84
CA GLU A 65 9.79 -3.10 -3.17
C GLU A 65 8.42 -2.67 -3.73
N ALA A 66 8.39 -2.29 -5.02
CA ALA A 66 7.16 -2.01 -5.76
C ALA A 66 7.21 -2.72 -7.12
N LEU A 67 6.34 -3.72 -7.30
CA LEU A 67 6.21 -4.49 -8.53
C LEU A 67 4.94 -4.11 -9.29
N GLN A 68 5.06 -3.95 -10.61
CA GLN A 68 3.91 -3.69 -11.46
C GLN A 68 3.08 -4.97 -11.67
N GLY A 69 1.83 -4.95 -11.22
CA GLY A 69 0.85 -5.98 -11.59
C GLY A 69 0.49 -5.86 -13.07
N VAL A 70 0.55 -6.97 -13.81
CA VAL A 70 0.21 -7.02 -15.25
C VAL A 70 -1.17 -7.62 -15.51
N ASP A 71 -1.74 -8.34 -14.54
CA ASP A 71 -3.08 -8.94 -14.60
C ASP A 71 -3.62 -9.14 -13.17
N THR A 72 -4.94 -9.34 -13.02
CA THR A 72 -5.60 -9.57 -11.73
C THR A 72 -6.57 -10.74 -11.81
N VAL A 73 -6.36 -11.78 -10.98
CA VAL A 73 -7.24 -12.94 -10.89
C VAL A 73 -7.98 -12.92 -9.54
N LEU A 74 -9.31 -12.76 -9.59
CA LEU A 74 -10.18 -12.81 -8.41
C LEU A 74 -10.90 -14.17 -8.35
N VAL A 75 -10.50 -15.05 -7.43
CA VAL A 75 -11.11 -16.38 -7.26
C VAL A 75 -12.34 -16.32 -6.34
N ARG A 76 -12.28 -15.48 -5.29
CA ARG A 76 -13.38 -15.20 -4.36
C ARG A 76 -13.28 -13.74 -3.90
N ALA A 77 -14.42 -13.14 -3.61
CA ALA A 77 -14.48 -11.79 -3.04
C ALA A 77 -13.88 -11.76 -1.63
N ASP A 78 -13.48 -10.57 -1.20
CA ASP A 78 -13.04 -10.35 0.18
C ASP A 78 -14.19 -10.66 1.16
N PRO A 79 -13.90 -11.20 2.36
CA PRO A 79 -14.92 -11.43 3.39
C PRO A 79 -15.60 -10.10 3.79
N THR A 80 -16.92 -10.13 3.96
CA THR A 80 -17.72 -9.00 4.47
C THR A 80 -17.91 -9.06 5.96
#